data_AF-A0A1G4HI07-F1
#
_entry.id   AF-A0A1G4HI07-F1
#
_cell.length_a   1.000
_cell.length_b   1.000
_cell.length_c   1.000
_cell.angle_alpha   90.00
_cell.angle_beta   90.00
_cell.angle_gamma   90.00
#
_symmetry.space_group_name_H-M   'P 1'
#
loop_
_entity.id
_entity.type
_entity.pdbx_description
1 polymer ?
#
loop_
_entity_poly.entity_id
_entity_poly.type
_entity_poly.pdbx_seq_one_letter_code
_entity_poly.pdbx_strand_id
1 'polypeptide(L)'
;MEEIKEDEQIPHEFYSRLNKPEDASKLNELITTGAASTLLFVSKEESKKLLAQLARNIRLITSEYPDNYVKPCRDINYWFHEKIKTCNTKCDTYLSSDSTAVFNDIKWPTATNLRVCVRNPNVYSSENSELMKELDDYCEIRDNKCNVLKDNNECLKCNKYIEKKKQYFTRKMQGIRRQSNCKWDKYTIDCKCTLNDMDSTFPKISCKGLSEAEELKETVPVIKKYSPLEIGFFILVFFILFYLFILFLEKFTPVGSILNRFRRRKYDLKRNIERVFDDRHSLYHSDTMPADSENKRYYIEYARPDN
;
A
#
# COMPACT_ATOMS: atom_id res chain seq x y z
N MET A 1 11.80 -17.88 -24.86
CA MET A 1 11.08 -16.95 -23.95
C MET A 1 11.80 -15.62 -24.01
N GLU A 2 11.14 -14.58 -24.52
CA GLU A 2 11.71 -13.24 -24.66
C GLU A 2 12.03 -12.63 -23.28
N GLU A 3 13.23 -12.05 -23.12
CA GLU A 3 13.69 -11.45 -21.87
C GLU A 3 13.12 -10.04 -21.67
N ILE A 4 13.08 -9.55 -20.43
CA ILE A 4 12.78 -8.14 -20.16
C ILE A 4 13.91 -7.30 -20.76
N LYS A 5 13.54 -6.43 -21.71
CA LYS A 5 14.42 -5.47 -22.36
C LYS A 5 14.45 -4.18 -21.55
N GLU A 6 15.60 -3.88 -20.95
CA GLU A 6 15.75 -2.73 -20.03
C GLU A 6 15.71 -1.38 -20.73
N ASP A 7 16.17 -1.36 -21.98
CA ASP A 7 16.19 -0.19 -22.86
C ASP A 7 14.79 0.31 -23.22
N GLU A 8 13.81 -0.59 -23.22
CA GLU A 8 12.40 -0.28 -23.42
C GLU A 8 11.66 0.12 -22.13
N GLN A 9 12.37 0.22 -20.98
CA GLN A 9 11.75 0.56 -19.70
C GLN A 9 11.86 2.04 -19.36
N ILE A 10 10.89 2.53 -18.58
CA ILE A 10 10.78 3.93 -18.11
C ILE A 10 12.11 4.51 -17.62
N PRO A 11 12.87 3.87 -16.70
CA PRO A 11 14.11 4.46 -16.22
C PRO A 11 15.14 4.70 -17.34
N HIS A 12 15.27 3.78 -18.30
CA HIS A 12 16.22 3.94 -19.40
C HIS A 12 15.74 5.00 -20.40
N GLU A 13 14.46 4.96 -20.78
CA GLU A 13 13.87 5.92 -21.69
C GLU A 13 13.98 7.34 -21.12
N PHE A 14 13.61 7.54 -19.86
CA PHE A 14 13.72 8.82 -19.18
C PHE A 14 15.17 9.31 -19.13
N TYR A 15 16.10 8.47 -18.66
CA TYR A 15 17.51 8.85 -18.52
C TYR A 15 18.15 9.20 -19.88
N SER A 16 17.80 8.48 -20.95
CA SER A 16 18.27 8.77 -22.30
C SER A 16 17.87 10.17 -22.78
N ARG A 17 16.66 10.62 -22.41
CA ARG A 17 16.13 11.94 -22.79
C ARG A 17 16.86 13.08 -22.09
N LEU A 18 17.48 12.84 -20.93
CA LEU A 18 18.20 13.87 -20.18
C LEU A 18 19.33 14.51 -21.01
N ASN A 19 19.94 13.74 -21.92
CA ASN A 19 21.02 14.19 -22.79
C ASN A 19 20.57 14.90 -24.08
N LYS A 20 19.26 15.01 -24.34
CA LYS A 20 18.78 15.77 -25.51
C LYS A 20 19.26 17.22 -25.40
N PRO A 21 19.78 17.83 -26.48
CA PRO A 21 20.21 19.22 -26.44
C PRO A 21 19.04 20.17 -26.17
N GLU A 22 19.35 21.33 -25.60
CA GLU A 22 18.39 22.42 -25.39
C GLU A 22 19.07 23.72 -25.80
N ASP A 23 18.31 24.65 -26.37
CA ASP A 23 18.83 25.95 -26.74
C ASP A 23 19.15 26.77 -25.47
N ALA A 24 20.38 27.31 -25.39
CA ALA A 24 20.82 28.19 -24.31
C ALA A 24 19.89 29.40 -24.11
N SER A 25 19.25 29.88 -25.18
CA SER A 25 18.29 30.98 -25.11
C SER A 25 17.10 30.70 -24.18
N LYS A 26 16.74 29.41 -23.99
CA LYS A 26 15.68 28.98 -23.09
C LYS A 26 15.98 29.22 -21.63
N LEU A 27 17.24 29.40 -21.25
CA LEU A 27 17.59 29.81 -19.89
C LEU A 27 17.07 31.21 -19.55
N ASN A 28 16.94 32.09 -20.55
CA ASN A 28 16.43 33.45 -20.34
C ASN A 28 14.96 33.47 -19.88
N GLU A 29 14.19 32.42 -20.20
CA GLU A 29 12.80 32.27 -19.72
C GLU A 29 12.73 32.10 -18.19
N LEU A 30 13.82 31.65 -17.55
CA LEU A 30 13.92 31.55 -16.09
C LEU A 30 14.43 32.86 -15.48
N ILE A 31 15.44 33.47 -16.11
CA ILE A 31 16.10 34.71 -15.66
C ILE A 31 15.11 35.88 -15.44
N THR A 32 14.07 35.96 -16.26
CA THR A 32 13.08 37.05 -16.21
C THR A 32 12.23 37.08 -14.93
N THR A 33 12.32 36.07 -14.05
CA THR A 33 11.59 36.03 -12.78
C THR A 33 12.27 36.77 -11.61
N GLY A 34 13.47 37.33 -11.76
CA GLY A 34 14.02 38.24 -10.73
C GLY A 34 15.41 38.81 -11.00
N ALA A 35 15.58 40.10 -10.69
CA ALA A 35 16.84 40.85 -10.80
C ALA A 35 18.00 40.35 -9.90
N ALA A 36 17.74 39.37 -9.02
CA ALA A 36 18.71 38.77 -8.10
C ALA A 36 19.15 37.34 -8.49
N SER A 37 18.74 36.83 -9.66
CA SER A 37 19.10 35.47 -10.07
C SER A 37 20.59 35.36 -10.42
N THR A 38 21.29 34.38 -9.83
CA THR A 38 22.71 34.12 -10.18
C THR A 38 22.87 33.72 -11.65
N LEU A 39 21.79 33.27 -12.29
CA LEU A 39 21.73 32.93 -13.71
C LEU A 39 22.12 34.09 -14.65
N LEU A 40 21.96 35.36 -14.20
CA LEU A 40 22.40 36.54 -14.94
C LEU A 40 23.93 36.60 -15.15
N PHE A 41 24.69 35.96 -14.27
CA PHE A 41 26.16 35.99 -14.28
C PHE A 41 26.78 34.78 -14.98
N VAL A 42 25.95 33.84 -15.48
CA VAL A 42 26.42 32.69 -16.25
C VAL A 42 26.98 33.20 -17.58
N SER A 43 28.29 33.06 -17.75
CA SER A 43 29.02 33.68 -18.85
C SER A 43 29.33 32.69 -19.95
N LYS A 44 29.59 31.41 -19.60
CA LYS A 44 30.02 30.40 -20.57
C LYS A 44 28.84 29.74 -21.24
N GLU A 45 28.95 29.62 -22.56
CA GLU A 45 27.91 29.03 -23.41
C GLU A 45 27.58 27.58 -23.01
N GLU A 46 28.59 26.78 -22.65
CA GLU A 46 28.38 25.41 -22.20
C GLU A 46 27.56 25.34 -20.91
N SER A 47 27.79 26.28 -19.98
CA SER A 47 27.00 26.39 -18.75
C SER A 47 25.56 26.79 -19.04
N LYS A 48 25.34 27.75 -19.95
CA LYS A 48 23.99 28.14 -20.35
C LYS A 48 23.22 26.97 -20.96
N LYS A 49 23.83 26.23 -21.89
CA LYS A 49 23.24 25.02 -22.49
C LYS A 49 22.90 23.97 -21.45
N LEU A 50 23.82 23.68 -20.53
CA LEU A 50 23.61 22.66 -19.52
C LEU A 50 22.51 23.05 -18.52
N LEU A 51 22.45 24.32 -18.12
CA LEU A 51 21.37 24.85 -17.26
C LEU A 51 20.02 24.88 -17.98
N ALA A 52 19.99 25.19 -19.28
CA ALA A 52 18.79 25.09 -20.10
C ALA A 52 18.29 23.63 -20.21
N GLN A 53 19.21 22.67 -20.44
CA GLN A 53 18.88 21.24 -20.42
C GLN A 53 18.33 20.79 -19.06
N LEU A 54 18.95 21.24 -17.96
CA LEU A 54 18.45 20.98 -16.61
C LEU A 54 17.02 21.52 -16.43
N ALA A 55 16.77 22.75 -16.86
CA ALA A 55 15.45 23.37 -16.77
C ALA A 55 14.39 22.55 -17.53
N ARG A 56 14.69 22.17 -18.78
CA ARG A 56 13.82 21.29 -19.56
C ARG A 56 13.59 19.96 -18.83
N ASN A 57 14.64 19.32 -18.32
CA ASN A 57 14.53 18.03 -17.64
C ASN A 57 13.61 18.09 -16.42
N ILE A 58 13.68 19.15 -15.62
CA ILE A 58 12.77 19.32 -14.48
C ILE A 58 11.33 19.58 -14.96
N ARG A 59 11.16 20.36 -16.04
CA ARG A 59 9.82 20.59 -16.65
C ARG A 59 9.20 19.28 -17.18
N LEU A 60 9.99 18.34 -17.72
CA LEU A 60 9.50 17.04 -18.19
C LEU A 60 8.77 16.25 -17.08
N ILE A 61 9.23 16.37 -15.83
CA ILE A 61 8.57 15.71 -14.69
C ILE A 61 7.15 16.21 -14.52
N THR A 62 6.95 17.53 -14.59
CA THR A 62 5.61 18.12 -14.40
C THR A 62 4.62 17.72 -15.49
N SER A 63 5.12 17.46 -16.71
CA SER A 63 4.28 17.11 -17.85
C SER A 63 4.03 15.61 -18.00
N GLU A 64 5.01 14.77 -17.67
CA GLU A 64 4.98 13.33 -18.00
C GLU A 64 5.03 12.40 -16.78
N TYR A 65 5.52 12.88 -15.64
CA TYR A 65 5.70 12.05 -14.44
C TYR A 65 5.18 12.73 -13.15
N PRO A 66 3.97 13.33 -13.14
CA PRO A 66 3.49 14.10 -11.99
C PRO A 66 3.33 13.25 -10.72
N ASP A 67 2.86 12.00 -10.85
CA ASP A 67 2.54 11.13 -9.72
C ASP A 67 3.73 10.31 -9.19
N ASN A 68 4.79 10.17 -9.99
CA ASN A 68 5.98 9.40 -9.63
C ASN A 68 7.26 10.22 -9.85
N TYR A 69 7.25 11.48 -9.42
CA TYR A 69 8.34 12.44 -9.67
C TYR A 69 9.60 12.18 -8.85
N VAL A 70 9.50 11.44 -7.74
CA VAL A 70 10.58 11.29 -6.75
C VAL A 70 11.82 10.66 -7.39
N LYS A 71 11.63 9.57 -8.15
CA LYS A 71 12.75 8.90 -8.82
C LYS A 71 13.32 9.72 -10.00
N PRO A 72 12.52 10.25 -10.94
CA PRO A 72 12.98 11.20 -11.95
C PRO A 72 13.81 12.36 -11.35
N CYS A 73 13.43 12.90 -10.19
CA CYS A 73 14.24 13.91 -9.51
C CYS A 73 15.61 13.38 -9.03
N ARG A 74 15.71 12.11 -8.61
CA ARG A 74 17.00 11.48 -8.29
C ARG A 74 17.86 11.32 -9.52
N ASP A 75 17.26 10.84 -10.61
CA ASP A 75 17.93 10.65 -11.91
C ASP A 75 18.47 11.96 -12.48
N ILE A 76 17.69 13.05 -12.43
CA ILE A 76 18.15 14.39 -12.83
C ILE A 76 19.31 14.86 -11.95
N ASN A 77 19.22 14.68 -10.63
CA ASN A 77 20.28 15.09 -9.71
C ASN A 77 21.59 14.34 -9.97
N TYR A 78 21.50 13.03 -10.16
CA TYR A 78 22.64 12.19 -10.51
C TYR A 78 23.23 12.61 -11.86
N TRP A 79 22.41 12.69 -12.91
CA TRP A 79 22.83 13.10 -14.25
C TRP A 79 23.53 14.45 -14.23
N PHE A 80 22.94 15.46 -13.59
CA PHE A 80 23.51 16.80 -13.59
C PHE A 80 24.81 16.88 -12.79
N HIS A 81 24.91 16.12 -11.69
CA HIS A 81 26.16 16.03 -10.93
C HIS A 81 27.30 15.43 -11.77
N GLU A 82 27.03 14.37 -12.54
CA GLU A 82 28.00 13.80 -13.48
C GLU A 82 28.37 14.77 -14.62
N LYS A 83 27.41 15.57 -15.10
CA LYS A 83 27.69 16.63 -16.08
C LYS A 83 28.60 17.72 -15.52
N ILE A 84 28.41 18.13 -14.27
CA ILE A 84 29.32 19.09 -13.62
C ILE A 84 30.74 18.51 -13.56
N LYS A 85 30.89 17.25 -13.10
CA LYS A 85 32.22 16.60 -13.01
C LYS A 85 32.93 16.56 -14.36
N THR A 86 32.20 16.32 -15.44
CA THR A 86 32.77 16.17 -16.78
C THR A 86 32.93 17.49 -17.54
N CYS A 87 32.25 18.56 -17.12
CA CYS A 87 32.32 19.84 -17.83
C CYS A 87 33.68 20.56 -17.68
N ASN A 88 34.44 20.28 -16.62
CA ASN A 88 35.79 20.81 -16.39
C ASN A 88 35.84 22.35 -16.61
N THR A 89 36.87 22.84 -17.32
CA THR A 89 37.09 24.26 -17.61
C THR A 89 36.12 24.86 -18.63
N LYS A 90 35.29 24.05 -19.29
CA LYS A 90 34.29 24.53 -20.27
C LYS A 90 33.11 25.22 -19.61
N CYS A 91 32.81 24.88 -18.36
CA CYS A 91 31.73 25.48 -17.58
C CYS A 91 32.22 26.56 -16.60
N ASP A 92 31.31 27.43 -16.19
CA ASP A 92 31.51 28.42 -15.13
C ASP A 92 31.84 27.72 -13.81
N THR A 93 32.74 28.31 -13.03
CA THR A 93 33.17 27.79 -11.71
C THR A 93 31.99 27.61 -10.76
N TYR A 94 30.97 28.46 -10.90
CA TYR A 94 29.79 28.49 -10.03
C TYR A 94 28.59 27.71 -10.58
N LEU A 95 28.77 26.90 -11.64
CA LEU A 95 27.69 26.11 -12.25
C LEU A 95 26.86 25.31 -11.23
N SER A 96 27.49 24.75 -10.21
CA SER A 96 26.76 24.04 -9.15
C SER A 96 25.83 24.97 -8.37
N SER A 97 26.27 26.19 -8.05
CA SER A 97 25.45 27.21 -7.41
C SER A 97 24.33 27.67 -8.35
N ASP A 98 24.65 27.96 -9.61
CA ASP A 98 23.68 28.40 -10.61
C ASP A 98 22.58 27.37 -10.88
N SER A 99 22.92 26.08 -10.82
CA SER A 99 21.93 25.01 -10.91
C SER A 99 20.90 25.06 -9.79
N THR A 100 21.29 25.51 -8.59
CA THR A 100 20.38 25.62 -7.45
C THR A 100 19.28 26.65 -7.73
N ALA A 101 19.59 27.73 -8.45
CA ALA A 101 18.58 28.67 -8.92
C ALA A 101 17.57 27.99 -9.85
N VAL A 102 18.04 27.21 -10.83
CA VAL A 102 17.15 26.45 -11.75
C VAL A 102 16.22 25.50 -10.99
N PHE A 103 16.73 24.75 -10.01
CA PHE A 103 15.91 23.85 -9.17
C PHE A 103 14.87 24.62 -8.33
N ASN A 104 15.18 25.84 -7.89
CA ASN A 104 14.27 26.65 -7.08
C ASN A 104 13.18 27.35 -7.89
N ASP A 105 13.49 27.74 -9.13
CA ASP A 105 12.58 28.49 -9.99
C ASP A 105 11.47 27.60 -10.58
N ILE A 106 11.75 26.31 -10.79
CA ILE A 106 10.78 25.38 -11.38
C ILE A 106 9.91 24.76 -10.28
N LYS A 107 8.65 25.20 -10.25
CA LYS A 107 7.63 24.84 -9.26
C LYS A 107 6.46 24.09 -9.90
N TRP A 108 5.71 23.37 -9.07
CA TRP A 108 4.47 22.73 -9.50
C TRP A 108 3.43 23.78 -9.93
N PRO A 109 2.76 23.60 -11.08
CA PRO A 109 1.73 24.54 -11.54
C PRO A 109 0.52 24.64 -10.58
N THR A 110 0.21 23.55 -9.90
CA THR A 110 -1.00 23.38 -9.08
C THR A 110 -0.77 23.62 -7.58
N ALA A 111 0.48 23.76 -7.13
CA ALA A 111 0.83 23.92 -5.73
C ALA A 111 1.66 25.19 -5.51
N THR A 112 1.17 26.08 -4.64
CA THR A 112 1.83 27.36 -4.38
C THR A 112 3.20 27.14 -3.75
N ASN A 113 4.25 27.62 -4.42
CA ASN A 113 5.65 27.60 -3.94
C ASN A 113 6.29 26.22 -3.70
N LEU A 114 5.68 25.13 -4.15
CA LEU A 114 6.32 23.82 -4.06
C LEU A 114 7.25 23.58 -5.25
N ARG A 115 8.53 23.40 -4.98
CA ARG A 115 9.55 23.05 -5.97
C ARG A 115 9.32 21.63 -6.50
N VAL A 116 9.54 21.41 -7.79
CA VAL A 116 9.38 20.08 -8.42
C VAL A 116 10.45 19.12 -7.90
N CYS A 117 11.72 19.53 -8.01
CA CYS A 117 12.86 18.80 -7.48
C CYS A 117 13.70 19.72 -6.60
N VAL A 118 14.44 19.14 -5.66
CA VAL A 118 15.44 19.86 -4.87
C VAL A 118 16.83 19.37 -5.29
N ARG A 119 17.77 20.32 -5.42
CA ARG A 119 19.17 20.01 -5.71
C ARG A 119 19.77 19.18 -4.56
N ASN A 120 20.23 17.97 -4.88
CA ASN A 120 20.97 17.09 -3.99
C ASN A 120 22.17 16.48 -4.74
N PRO A 121 23.42 16.96 -4.53
CA PRO A 121 24.61 16.42 -5.20
C PRO A 121 24.92 14.98 -4.80
N ASN A 122 24.49 14.56 -3.62
CA ASN A 122 24.80 13.26 -3.04
C ASN A 122 23.54 12.40 -2.95
N VAL A 123 22.72 12.41 -4.00
CA VAL A 123 21.45 11.66 -4.04
C VAL A 123 21.67 10.16 -3.83
N TYR A 124 22.78 9.64 -4.32
CA TYR A 124 23.30 8.33 -3.97
C TYR A 124 24.51 8.53 -3.06
N SER A 125 24.33 8.29 -1.76
CA SER A 125 25.31 8.56 -0.70
C SER A 125 26.52 7.61 -0.66
N SER A 126 26.65 6.71 -1.64
CA SER A 126 27.73 5.72 -1.69
C SER A 126 28.89 6.22 -2.55
N GLU A 127 30.10 5.72 -2.26
CA GLU A 127 31.30 5.95 -3.11
C GLU A 127 31.13 5.36 -4.52
N ASN A 128 30.17 4.44 -4.69
CA ASN A 128 29.84 3.81 -5.95
C ASN A 128 28.44 4.25 -6.39
N SER A 129 28.28 5.55 -6.65
CA SER A 129 27.00 6.17 -7.03
C SER A 129 26.40 5.56 -8.30
N GLU A 130 27.23 5.09 -9.24
CA GLU A 130 26.78 4.37 -10.44
C GLU A 130 26.08 3.05 -10.08
N LEU A 131 26.65 2.26 -9.17
CA LEU A 131 26.03 1.01 -8.70
C LEU A 131 24.67 1.28 -8.04
N MET A 132 24.56 2.41 -7.33
CA MET A 132 23.29 2.82 -6.71
C MET A 132 22.25 3.25 -7.73
N LYS A 133 22.65 3.97 -8.78
CA LYS A 133 21.75 4.31 -9.89
C LYS A 133 21.24 3.04 -10.56
N GLU A 134 22.13 2.08 -10.85
CA GLU A 134 21.76 0.79 -11.43
C GLU A 134 20.78 0.01 -10.54
N LEU A 135 20.97 0.07 -9.21
CA LEU A 135 20.07 -0.56 -8.24
C LEU A 135 18.69 0.10 -8.25
N ASP A 136 18.63 1.43 -8.26
CA ASP A 136 17.39 2.20 -8.35
C ASP A 136 16.60 1.85 -9.63
N ASP A 137 17.31 1.70 -10.75
CA ASP A 137 16.75 1.28 -12.04
C ASP A 137 16.19 -0.13 -12.01
N TYR A 138 16.96 -1.06 -11.47
CA TYR A 138 16.47 -2.42 -11.26
C TYR A 138 15.19 -2.43 -10.41
N CYS A 139 15.16 -1.72 -9.28
CA CYS A 139 14.00 -1.73 -8.39
C CYS A 139 12.75 -1.16 -9.04
N GLU A 140 12.86 -0.06 -9.80
CA GLU A 140 11.72 0.48 -10.54
C GLU A 140 11.23 -0.49 -11.63
N ILE A 141 12.14 -1.11 -12.40
CA ILE A 141 11.75 -2.10 -13.42
C ILE A 141 11.04 -3.29 -12.77
N ARG A 142 11.61 -3.82 -11.67
CA ARG A 142 11.00 -4.89 -10.89
C ARG A 142 9.61 -4.48 -10.39
N ASP A 143 9.48 -3.30 -9.82
CA ASP A 143 8.22 -2.90 -9.20
C ASP A 143 7.12 -2.59 -10.23
N ASN A 144 7.48 -2.06 -11.39
CA ASN A 144 6.54 -1.78 -12.47
C ASN A 144 6.16 -3.02 -13.28
N LYS A 145 7.09 -3.97 -13.50
CA LYS A 145 6.85 -5.15 -14.36
C LYS A 145 6.58 -6.43 -13.61
N CYS A 146 7.19 -6.62 -12.43
CA CYS A 146 7.16 -7.88 -11.71
C CYS A 146 6.22 -7.91 -10.51
N ASN A 147 5.69 -6.78 -10.07
CA ASN A 147 4.62 -6.75 -9.07
C ASN A 147 3.21 -6.85 -9.70
N VAL A 148 3.08 -6.59 -11.01
CA VAL A 148 1.81 -6.63 -11.75
C VAL A 148 1.83 -7.77 -12.76
N LEU A 149 1.94 -9.00 -12.26
CA LEU A 149 2.02 -10.21 -13.10
C LEU A 149 0.63 -10.64 -13.55
N LYS A 150 0.43 -10.82 -14.85
CA LYS A 150 -0.87 -11.25 -15.41
C LYS A 150 -0.95 -12.76 -15.61
N ASP A 151 0.16 -13.40 -15.93
CA ASP A 151 0.20 -14.84 -16.18
C ASP A 151 1.50 -15.51 -15.70
N ASN A 152 1.51 -16.85 -15.75
CA ASN A 152 2.64 -17.66 -15.30
C ASN A 152 3.92 -17.41 -16.14
N ASN A 153 3.80 -17.09 -17.44
CA ASN A 153 4.92 -16.85 -18.33
C ASN A 153 5.58 -15.49 -18.05
N GLU A 154 4.80 -14.43 -17.82
CA GLU A 154 5.29 -13.14 -17.33
C GLU A 154 6.01 -13.29 -15.98
N CYS A 155 5.46 -14.11 -15.07
CA CYS A 155 6.11 -14.42 -13.80
C CYS A 155 7.47 -15.12 -13.99
N LEU A 156 7.55 -16.11 -14.89
CA LEU A 156 8.81 -16.80 -15.20
C LEU A 156 9.83 -15.85 -15.83
N LYS A 157 9.42 -14.93 -16.70
CA LYS A 157 10.28 -13.87 -17.25
C LYS A 157 10.84 -12.98 -16.14
N CYS A 158 10.00 -12.55 -15.21
CA CYS A 158 10.40 -11.76 -14.06
C CYS A 158 11.38 -12.49 -13.15
N ASN A 159 11.13 -13.74 -12.80
CA ASN A 159 12.07 -14.54 -12.01
C ASN A 159 13.44 -14.69 -12.70
N LYS A 160 13.45 -14.90 -14.02
CA LYS A 160 14.70 -14.97 -14.79
C LYS A 160 15.45 -13.64 -14.74
N TYR A 161 14.74 -12.52 -14.90
CA TYR A 161 15.31 -11.18 -14.81
C TYR A 161 15.90 -10.87 -13.43
N ILE A 162 15.13 -11.15 -12.37
CA ILE A 162 15.55 -10.95 -10.97
C ILE A 162 16.80 -11.76 -10.66
N GLU A 163 16.85 -13.03 -11.05
CA GLU A 163 18.02 -13.89 -10.83
C GLU A 163 19.26 -13.38 -11.59
N LYS A 164 19.10 -12.99 -12.86
CA LYS A 164 20.17 -12.38 -13.66
C LYS A 164 20.74 -11.13 -12.98
N LYS A 165 19.87 -10.27 -12.43
CA LYS A 165 20.28 -9.05 -11.73
C LYS A 165 20.90 -9.34 -10.37
N LYS A 166 20.39 -10.31 -9.61
CA LYS A 166 21.00 -10.77 -8.35
C LYS A 166 22.45 -11.18 -8.56
N GLN A 167 22.71 -11.96 -9.62
CA GLN A 167 24.07 -12.37 -9.98
C GLN A 167 24.95 -11.20 -10.41
N TYR A 168 24.40 -10.27 -11.21
CA TYR A 168 25.11 -9.05 -11.61
C TYR A 168 25.58 -8.22 -10.40
N PHE A 169 24.66 -7.87 -9.50
CA PHE A 169 25.00 -7.10 -8.30
C PHE A 169 25.95 -7.86 -7.38
N THR A 170 25.77 -9.17 -7.20
CA THR A 170 26.69 -10.00 -6.41
C THR A 170 28.13 -9.92 -6.94
N ARG A 171 28.32 -9.99 -8.27
CA ARG A 171 29.65 -9.88 -8.89
C ARG A 171 30.25 -8.47 -8.71
N LYS A 172 29.46 -7.42 -8.91
CA LYS A 172 29.89 -6.03 -8.68
C LYS A 172 30.32 -5.82 -7.22
N MET A 173 29.53 -6.33 -6.28
CA MET A 173 29.84 -6.28 -4.85
C MET A 173 31.16 -7.01 -4.55
N GLN A 174 31.38 -8.21 -5.08
CA GLN A 174 32.64 -8.94 -4.91
C GLN A 174 33.86 -8.17 -5.44
N GLY A 175 33.71 -7.45 -6.57
CA GLY A 175 34.75 -6.57 -7.10
C GLY A 175 35.15 -5.46 -6.13
N ILE A 176 34.18 -4.91 -5.39
CA ILE A 176 34.37 -3.84 -4.41
C ILE A 176 34.90 -4.37 -3.06
N ARG A 177 34.47 -5.57 -2.62
CA ARG A 177 34.84 -6.19 -1.32
C ARG A 177 36.32 -6.50 -1.10
N ARG A 178 37.21 -6.25 -2.05
CA ARG A 178 38.67 -6.30 -1.81
C ARG A 178 39.13 -5.21 -0.82
N GLN A 179 38.26 -4.26 -0.47
CA GLN A 179 38.47 -3.27 0.60
C GLN A 179 37.87 -3.77 1.93
N SER A 180 38.66 -3.73 3.00
CA SER A 180 38.52 -4.58 4.20
C SER A 180 37.33 -4.30 5.14
N ASN A 181 36.44 -3.32 4.87
CA ASN A 181 35.40 -2.89 5.82
C ASN A 181 34.05 -2.56 5.17
N CYS A 182 33.54 -3.38 4.23
CA CYS A 182 32.29 -3.08 3.52
C CYS A 182 31.04 -3.31 4.39
N LYS A 183 30.56 -2.25 5.07
CA LYS A 183 29.15 -2.12 5.47
C LYS A 183 28.35 -1.64 4.26
N TRP A 184 27.36 -2.41 3.84
CA TRP A 184 26.51 -2.07 2.68
C TRP A 184 25.39 -1.09 3.06
N ASP A 185 25.35 -0.60 4.30
CA ASP A 185 24.31 0.29 4.85
C ASP A 185 24.07 1.52 3.95
N LYS A 186 25.14 2.06 3.36
CA LYS A 186 25.12 3.19 2.41
C LYS A 186 24.50 2.86 1.05
N TYR A 187 24.17 1.59 0.79
CA TYR A 187 23.61 1.07 -0.46
C TYR A 187 22.14 0.70 -0.30
N THR A 188 21.36 1.65 0.23
CA THR A 188 19.94 1.48 0.52
C THR A 188 19.18 2.67 -0.05
N ILE A 189 18.17 2.40 -0.85
CA ILE A 189 17.22 3.40 -1.37
C ILE A 189 15.94 3.36 -0.53
N ASP A 190 15.46 2.14 -0.25
CA ASP A 190 14.36 1.86 0.68
C ASP A 190 14.50 0.43 1.24
N CYS A 191 13.52 -0.01 2.04
CA CYS A 191 13.54 -1.33 2.69
C CYS A 191 13.55 -2.52 1.71
N LYS A 192 13.01 -2.37 0.49
CA LYS A 192 12.95 -3.41 -0.56
C LYS A 192 13.96 -3.16 -1.68
N CYS A 193 14.75 -2.10 -1.60
CA CYS A 193 15.73 -1.71 -2.59
C CYS A 193 17.07 -1.40 -1.90
N THR A 194 17.79 -2.46 -1.55
CA THR A 194 19.04 -2.40 -0.77
C THR A 194 20.01 -3.53 -1.11
N LEU A 195 21.32 -3.27 -1.06
CA LEU A 195 22.35 -4.31 -1.15
C LEU A 195 22.72 -4.94 0.20
N ASN A 196 22.12 -4.48 1.30
CA ASN A 196 22.26 -5.13 2.62
C ASN A 196 21.48 -6.43 2.70
N ASP A 197 20.30 -6.44 2.08
CA ASP A 197 19.40 -7.58 2.02
C ASP A 197 19.14 -7.95 0.56
N MET A 198 19.95 -8.87 0.06
CA MET A 198 19.86 -9.37 -1.31
C MET A 198 18.60 -10.21 -1.53
N ASP A 199 18.02 -10.81 -0.50
CA ASP A 199 16.84 -11.66 -0.67
C ASP A 199 15.57 -10.83 -0.71
N SER A 200 15.49 -9.75 0.07
CA SER A 200 14.40 -8.77 -0.02
C SER A 200 14.44 -7.99 -1.33
N THR A 201 15.63 -7.64 -1.82
CA THR A 201 15.78 -6.85 -3.05
C THR A 201 15.59 -7.70 -4.31
N PHE A 202 16.06 -8.95 -4.29
CA PHE A 202 15.95 -9.88 -5.41
C PHE A 202 15.07 -11.09 -5.05
N PRO A 203 13.77 -10.88 -4.76
CA PRO A 203 12.90 -11.94 -4.27
C PRO A 203 12.53 -12.90 -5.40
N LYS A 204 12.49 -14.20 -5.07
CA LYS A 204 11.90 -15.20 -5.97
C LYS A 204 10.38 -15.15 -5.86
N ILE A 205 9.71 -14.92 -6.98
CA ILE A 205 8.25 -14.81 -7.05
C ILE A 205 7.63 -16.19 -7.27
N SER A 206 6.57 -16.51 -6.54
CA SER A 206 5.81 -17.75 -6.76
C SER A 206 4.90 -17.60 -7.97
N CYS A 207 5.16 -18.37 -9.04
CA CYS A 207 4.36 -18.33 -10.27
C CYS A 207 3.19 -19.32 -10.29
N LYS A 208 2.88 -20.01 -9.18
CA LYS A 208 1.74 -20.95 -9.14
C LYS A 208 0.45 -20.18 -8.82
N GLY A 209 -0.59 -20.36 -9.64
CA GLY A 209 -1.94 -19.80 -9.41
C GLY A 209 -2.24 -18.48 -10.13
N LEU A 210 -1.34 -17.92 -10.95
CA LEU A 210 -1.62 -16.66 -11.68
C LEU A 210 -2.57 -16.87 -12.88
N SER A 211 -2.58 -18.07 -13.47
CA SER A 211 -3.56 -18.45 -14.49
C SER A 211 -4.99 -18.64 -13.92
N GLU A 212 -5.13 -18.90 -12.62
CA GLU A 212 -6.45 -19.09 -11.97
C GLU A 212 -7.15 -17.74 -11.69
N ALA A 213 -6.38 -16.64 -11.63
CA ALA A 213 -6.93 -15.30 -11.37
C ALA A 213 -7.59 -14.66 -12.61
N GLU A 214 -7.26 -15.13 -13.82
CA GLU A 214 -7.85 -14.66 -15.08
C GLU A 214 -9.20 -15.36 -15.36
N GLU A 215 -9.36 -16.64 -15.00
CA GLU A 215 -10.64 -17.36 -15.09
C GLU A 215 -11.71 -16.80 -14.12
N LEU A 216 -11.29 -16.16 -13.02
CA LEU A 216 -12.16 -15.60 -11.99
C LEU A 216 -12.85 -14.27 -12.39
N LYS A 217 -12.45 -13.63 -13.49
CA LYS A 217 -13.14 -12.44 -14.02
C LYS A 217 -14.20 -12.75 -15.07
N GLU A 218 -14.18 -13.94 -15.69
CA GLU A 218 -15.17 -14.31 -16.71
C GLU A 218 -16.05 -15.51 -16.36
N THR A 219 -15.79 -16.26 -15.29
CA THR A 219 -16.66 -17.40 -14.93
C THR A 219 -16.98 -17.48 -13.44
N VAL A 220 -18.07 -16.82 -13.05
CA VAL A 220 -18.97 -17.39 -12.04
C VAL A 220 -20.05 -18.13 -12.85
N PRO A 221 -20.12 -19.48 -12.81
CA PRO A 221 -20.37 -20.19 -11.55
C PRO A 221 -19.58 -21.49 -11.31
N VAL A 222 -19.16 -21.62 -10.05
CA VAL A 222 -19.14 -22.84 -9.21
C VAL A 222 -18.37 -24.05 -9.75
N ILE A 223 -17.14 -24.20 -9.26
CA ILE A 223 -16.42 -25.49 -9.22
C ILE A 223 -17.21 -26.43 -8.30
N LYS A 224 -18.10 -27.25 -8.86
CA LYS A 224 -18.62 -28.44 -8.16
C LYS A 224 -17.52 -29.49 -8.20
N LYS A 225 -16.75 -29.57 -7.11
CA LYS A 225 -15.72 -30.61 -6.90
C LYS A 225 -16.31 -32.03 -6.75
N TYR A 226 -17.64 -32.15 -6.77
CA TYR A 226 -18.38 -33.40 -6.66
C TYR A 226 -19.50 -33.45 -7.70
N SER A 227 -19.67 -34.61 -8.33
CA SER A 227 -20.81 -34.87 -9.22
C SER A 227 -22.13 -34.71 -8.43
N PRO A 228 -23.23 -34.23 -9.04
CA PRO A 228 -24.55 -34.21 -8.39
C PRO A 228 -24.95 -35.57 -7.77
N LEU A 229 -24.43 -36.65 -8.34
CA LEU A 229 -24.63 -38.03 -7.89
C LEU A 229 -23.85 -38.34 -6.61
N GLU A 230 -22.64 -37.80 -6.45
CA GLU A 230 -21.83 -37.91 -5.23
C GLU A 230 -22.44 -37.09 -4.09
N ILE A 231 -22.92 -35.89 -4.39
CA ILE A 231 -23.62 -35.04 -3.41
C ILE A 231 -24.90 -35.75 -2.91
N GLY A 232 -25.67 -36.35 -3.82
CA GLY A 232 -26.85 -37.14 -3.46
C GLY A 232 -26.50 -38.35 -2.59
N PHE A 233 -25.41 -39.04 -2.90
CA PHE A 233 -24.93 -40.17 -2.11
C PHE A 233 -24.52 -39.76 -0.69
N PHE A 234 -23.75 -38.67 -0.53
CA PHE A 234 -23.34 -38.17 0.78
C PHE A 234 -24.52 -37.74 1.65
N ILE A 235 -25.54 -37.11 1.06
CA ILE A 235 -26.76 -36.72 1.77
C ILE A 235 -27.51 -37.96 2.27
N LEU A 236 -27.66 -38.98 1.42
CA LEU A 236 -28.40 -40.20 1.77
C LEU A 236 -27.68 -40.99 2.87
N VAL A 237 -26.35 -41.14 2.77
CA VAL A 237 -25.52 -41.77 3.81
C VAL A 237 -25.58 -40.98 5.12
N PHE A 238 -25.53 -39.64 5.06
CA PHE A 238 -25.65 -38.80 6.24
C PHE A 238 -27.01 -38.99 6.95
N PHE A 239 -28.11 -39.03 6.21
CA PHE A 239 -29.44 -39.28 6.80
C PHE A 239 -29.56 -40.66 7.44
N ILE A 240 -28.98 -41.71 6.83
CA ILE A 240 -28.95 -43.06 7.41
C ILE A 240 -28.16 -43.07 8.72
N LEU A 241 -26.96 -42.49 8.72
CA LEU A 241 -26.11 -42.42 9.92
C LEU A 241 -26.77 -41.58 11.02
N PHE A 242 -27.39 -40.45 10.66
CA PHE A 242 -28.11 -39.62 11.60
C PHE A 242 -29.33 -40.36 12.19
N TYR A 243 -30.09 -41.08 11.38
CA TYR A 243 -31.20 -41.91 11.84
C TYR A 243 -30.74 -43.01 12.81
N LEU A 244 -29.64 -43.70 12.48
CA LEU A 244 -29.04 -44.70 13.38
C LEU A 244 -28.52 -44.07 14.68
N PHE A 245 -27.97 -42.86 14.61
CA PHE A 245 -27.55 -42.10 15.78
C PHE A 245 -28.73 -41.71 16.68
N ILE A 246 -29.86 -41.29 16.11
CA ILE A 246 -31.08 -41.01 16.88
C ILE A 246 -31.62 -42.28 17.53
N LEU A 247 -31.68 -43.40 16.82
CA LEU A 247 -32.08 -44.70 17.40
C LEU A 247 -31.13 -45.14 18.51
N PHE A 248 -29.83 -44.91 18.35
CA PHE A 248 -28.83 -45.18 19.37
C PHE A 248 -29.06 -44.30 20.61
N LEU A 249 -29.29 -43.00 20.42
CA LEU A 249 -29.61 -42.09 21.51
C LEU A 249 -30.91 -42.47 22.22
N GLU A 250 -31.93 -42.91 21.49
CA GLU A 250 -33.20 -43.36 22.06
C GLU A 250 -33.03 -44.63 22.91
N LYS A 251 -32.17 -45.56 22.46
CA LYS A 251 -31.94 -46.84 23.14
C LYS A 251 -30.94 -46.77 24.30
N PHE A 252 -29.90 -45.94 24.19
CA PHE A 252 -28.76 -45.94 25.14
C PHE A 252 -28.63 -44.67 26.00
N THR A 253 -29.43 -43.64 25.74
CA THR A 253 -29.52 -42.46 26.61
C THR A 253 -30.96 -42.27 27.08
N PRO A 254 -31.21 -41.88 28.35
CA PRO A 254 -32.56 -41.66 28.86
C PRO A 254 -33.11 -40.30 28.37
N VAL A 255 -33.06 -40.03 27.07
CA VAL A 255 -33.44 -38.77 26.44
C VAL A 255 -34.93 -38.48 26.68
N GLY A 256 -35.77 -39.51 26.73
CA GLY A 256 -37.20 -39.38 27.08
C GLY A 256 -37.43 -38.81 28.49
N SER A 257 -36.59 -39.15 29.48
CA SER A 257 -36.69 -38.59 30.83
C SER A 257 -36.28 -37.11 30.87
N ILE A 258 -35.29 -36.73 30.04
CA ILE A 258 -34.77 -35.37 29.93
C ILE A 258 -35.76 -34.47 29.19
N LEU A 259 -36.37 -34.95 28.10
CA LEU A 259 -37.40 -34.22 27.35
C LEU A 259 -38.65 -33.98 28.21
N ASN A 260 -39.07 -34.97 29.00
CA ASN A 260 -40.16 -34.79 29.97
C ASN A 260 -39.79 -33.79 31.07
N ARG A 261 -38.52 -33.72 31.49
CA ARG A 261 -38.03 -32.71 32.45
C ARG A 261 -38.08 -31.30 31.86
N PHE A 262 -37.69 -31.12 30.60
CA PHE A 262 -37.80 -29.83 29.91
C PHE A 262 -39.26 -29.42 29.66
N ARG A 263 -40.14 -30.38 29.31
CA ARG A 263 -41.59 -30.13 29.17
C ARG A 263 -42.20 -29.69 30.49
N ARG A 264 -41.88 -30.37 31.62
CA ARG A 264 -42.34 -29.96 32.96
C ARG A 264 -41.85 -28.56 33.33
N ARG A 265 -40.58 -28.24 33.09
CA ARG A 265 -40.05 -26.88 33.33
C ARG A 265 -40.78 -25.80 32.52
N LYS A 266 -41.20 -26.10 31.29
CA LYS A 266 -42.00 -25.17 30.48
C LYS A 266 -43.41 -24.97 31.04
N TYR A 267 -44.06 -26.03 31.53
CA TYR A 267 -45.37 -25.94 32.18
C TYR A 267 -45.29 -25.21 33.54
N ASP A 268 -44.27 -25.47 34.35
CA ASP A 268 -44.06 -24.79 35.63
C ASP A 268 -43.78 -23.29 35.43
N LEU A 269 -43.01 -22.92 34.40
CA LEU A 269 -42.76 -21.51 34.05
C LEU A 269 -44.06 -20.81 33.64
N LYS A 270 -44.89 -21.47 32.82
CA LYS A 270 -46.20 -20.95 32.39
C LYS A 270 -47.14 -20.77 33.60
N ARG A 271 -47.21 -21.75 34.49
CA ARG A 271 -48.02 -21.70 35.72
C ARG A 271 -47.58 -20.60 36.67
N ASN A 272 -46.27 -20.35 36.78
CA ASN A 272 -45.73 -19.28 37.62
C ASN A 272 -46.02 -17.89 37.04
N ILE A 273 -45.99 -17.74 35.71
CA ILE A 273 -46.40 -16.48 35.07
C ILE A 273 -47.90 -16.24 35.27
N GLU A 274 -48.75 -17.26 35.06
CA GLU A 274 -50.20 -17.15 35.29
C GLU A 274 -50.54 -16.80 36.75
N ARG A 275 -49.86 -17.38 37.75
CA ARG A 275 -50.02 -16.99 39.17
C ARG A 275 -49.62 -15.54 39.46
N VAL A 276 -48.53 -15.06 38.87
CA VAL A 276 -48.07 -13.67 39.06
C VAL A 276 -49.06 -12.66 38.45
N PHE A 277 -49.78 -13.06 37.39
CA PHE A 277 -50.86 -12.26 36.82
C PHE A 277 -52.14 -12.29 37.67
N ASP A 278 -52.47 -13.42 38.29
CA ASP A 278 -53.65 -13.59 39.16
C ASP A 278 -53.49 -12.83 40.49
N ASP A 279 -52.31 -12.91 41.12
CA ASP A 279 -51.98 -12.18 42.36
C ASP A 279 -51.96 -10.65 42.16
N ARG A 280 -51.68 -10.16 40.95
CA ARG A 280 -51.75 -8.71 40.63
C ARG A 280 -53.18 -8.22 40.42
N HIS A 281 -54.10 -9.08 40.02
CA HIS A 281 -55.51 -8.71 39.82
C HIS A 281 -56.38 -8.93 41.06
N SER A 282 -55.96 -9.79 42.00
CA SER A 282 -56.66 -9.99 43.29
C SER A 282 -56.42 -8.87 44.31
N LEU A 283 -55.42 -8.00 44.11
CA LEU A 283 -55.11 -6.85 44.97
C LEU A 283 -56.00 -5.61 44.74
N TYR A 284 -56.90 -5.62 43.74
CA TYR A 284 -57.80 -4.51 43.43
C TYR A 284 -59.29 -4.77 43.75
N HIS A 285 -59.59 -5.87 44.45
CA HIS A 285 -60.91 -6.12 45.02
C HIS A 285 -60.78 -6.51 46.50
N SER A 286 -60.82 -5.52 47.39
CA SER A 286 -61.02 -5.75 48.83
C SER A 286 -62.37 -5.18 49.27
N ASP A 287 -63.36 -6.04 49.49
CA ASP A 287 -64.56 -5.73 50.30
C ASP A 287 -64.38 -6.25 51.73
N THR A 288 -63.22 -6.02 52.35
CA THR A 288 -63.01 -6.38 53.76
C THR A 288 -62.07 -5.40 54.45
N MET A 289 -62.66 -4.54 55.28
CA MET A 289 -61.97 -3.62 56.19
C MET A 289 -61.26 -4.41 57.30
N PRO A 290 -59.99 -4.12 57.62
CA PRO A 290 -59.26 -4.81 58.69
C PRO A 290 -59.77 -4.38 60.08
N ALA A 291 -59.93 -5.37 60.96
CA ALA A 291 -60.66 -5.32 62.22
C ALA A 291 -59.96 -4.59 63.39
N ASP A 292 -59.00 -3.70 63.11
CA ASP A 292 -58.26 -3.03 64.17
C ASP A 292 -57.78 -1.63 63.74
N SER A 293 -58.70 -0.66 63.75
CA SER A 293 -58.30 0.75 63.86
C SER A 293 -59.35 1.54 64.63
N GLU A 294 -59.00 1.79 65.89
CA GLU A 294 -59.74 2.64 66.82
C GLU A 294 -59.95 4.07 66.26
N ASN A 295 -61.09 4.62 66.64
CA ASN A 295 -61.61 5.95 66.32
C ASN A 295 -60.64 7.09 66.68
N LYS A 296 -59.74 7.46 65.75
CA LYS A 296 -59.00 8.72 65.80
C LYS A 296 -59.77 9.79 65.02
N ARG A 297 -60.33 10.76 65.74
CA ARG A 297 -60.90 11.98 65.15
C ARG A 297 -59.78 12.84 64.57
N TYR A 298 -59.73 12.95 63.24
CA TYR A 298 -58.89 13.92 62.55
C TYR A 298 -59.74 15.17 62.26
N TYR A 299 -59.29 16.32 62.75
CA TYR A 299 -59.84 17.62 62.33
C TYR A 299 -59.37 17.92 60.91
N ILE A 300 -60.31 18.24 60.01
CA ILE A 300 -60.05 18.72 58.66
C ILE A 300 -60.21 20.24 58.69
N GLU A 301 -59.13 20.97 58.46
CA GLU A 301 -59.16 22.42 58.28
C GLU A 301 -59.10 22.71 56.78
N TYR A 302 -60.11 23.43 56.25
CA TYR A 302 -60.18 23.81 54.85
C TYR A 302 -59.52 25.17 54.63
N ALA A 303 -58.41 25.21 53.90
CA ALA A 303 -57.90 26.45 53.32
C ALA A 303 -58.80 26.84 52.13
N ARG A 304 -59.38 28.05 52.16
CA ARG A 304 -60.05 28.66 51.01
C ARG A 304 -59.02 29.21 50.02
N PRO A 305 -59.32 29.20 48.70
CA PRO A 305 -58.48 29.86 47.71
C PRO A 305 -58.63 31.38 47.83
N ASP A 306 -57.51 32.09 47.80
CA ASP A 306 -57.46 33.55 47.66
C ASP A 306 -58.02 33.96 46.28
N ASN A 307 -58.83 35.02 46.29
CA ASN A 307 -59.22 35.78 45.09
C ASN A 307 -58.06 36.63 44.59
#